data_AF-A0A849FYE9-F1
#
_entry.id   AF-A0A849FYE9-F1
#
_cell.length_a   1.000
_cell.length_b   1.000
_cell.length_c   1.000
_cell.angle_alpha   90.00
_cell.angle_beta   90.00
_cell.angle_gamma   90.00
#
_symmetry.space_group_name_H-M   'P 1'
#
loop_
_entity.id
_entity.type
_entity.pdbx_description
1 polymer ?
#
loop_
_entity_poly.entity_id
_entity_poly.type
_entity_poly.pdbx_seq_one_letter_code
_entity_poly.pdbx_strand_id
1 'polypeptide(L)'
;SAARIDLFRERIKPWSMIGLIATVVILFGLQGQVILDRPQVIALIAVPILIQSYGIFALAYASAWALRVPHKIAAPCALIGTSNFFELAVAVAISLFGLNSGAALATVVGVLVEVPVMLSLVAFANRTREGFT
;
A
#
# COMPACT_ATOMS: atom_id res chain seq x y z
N SER A 1 -12.15 -29.39 11.98
CA SER A 1 -11.74 -28.09 12.56
C SER A 1 -11.43 -27.04 11.49
N ALA A 2 -10.81 -27.40 10.36
CA ALA A 2 -10.55 -26.48 9.23
C ALA A 2 -11.80 -25.74 8.71
N ALA A 3 -12.90 -26.45 8.43
CA ALA A 3 -14.15 -25.83 7.94
C ALA A 3 -14.75 -24.76 8.89
N ARG A 4 -14.53 -24.88 10.21
CA ARG A 4 -14.99 -23.87 11.19
C ARG A 4 -14.12 -22.61 11.14
N ILE A 5 -12.82 -22.76 10.86
CA ILE A 5 -11.88 -21.65 10.68
C ILE A 5 -12.17 -20.91 9.37
N ASP A 6 -12.49 -21.64 8.29
CA ASP A 6 -12.82 -21.03 7.00
C ASP A 6 -14.09 -20.19 7.07
N LEU A 7 -15.16 -20.71 7.70
CA LEU A 7 -16.39 -19.95 7.94
C LEU A 7 -16.16 -18.71 8.82
N PHE A 8 -15.30 -18.81 9.83
CA PHE A 8 -14.92 -17.68 10.66
C PHE A 8 -14.15 -16.62 9.86
N ARG A 9 -13.20 -17.05 9.01
CA ARG A 9 -12.41 -16.17 8.15
C ARG A 9 -13.29 -15.42 7.15
N GLU A 10 -14.21 -16.10 6.49
CA GLU A 10 -15.16 -15.47 5.55
C GLU A 10 -16.03 -14.42 6.25
N ARG A 11 -16.46 -14.70 7.48
CA ARG A 11 -17.30 -13.78 8.26
C ARG A 11 -16.55 -12.53 8.74
N ILE A 12 -15.25 -12.63 9.04
CA ILE A 12 -14.42 -11.49 9.52
C ILE A 12 -13.82 -10.66 8.39
N LYS A 13 -13.55 -11.26 7.23
CA LYS A 13 -12.97 -10.56 6.06
C LYS A 13 -13.64 -9.21 5.74
N PRO A 14 -15.00 -9.08 5.70
CA PRO A 14 -15.62 -7.78 5.45
C PRO A 14 -15.39 -6.76 6.57
N TRP A 15 -15.36 -7.19 7.83
CA TRP A 15 -15.10 -6.29 8.98
C TRP A 15 -13.70 -5.69 8.94
N SER A 16 -12.70 -6.47 8.53
CA SER A 16 -11.33 -5.95 8.33
C SER A 16 -11.29 -4.88 7.24
N MET A 17 -11.99 -5.09 6.12
CA MET A 17 -12.05 -4.13 5.02
C MET A 17 -12.73 -2.83 5.46
N ILE A 18 -13.84 -2.95 6.22
CA ILE A 18 -14.55 -1.79 6.77
C ILE A 18 -13.65 -1.03 7.75
N GLY A 19 -12.93 -1.72 8.63
CA GLY A 19 -11.99 -1.09 9.58
C GLY A 19 -10.86 -0.33 8.89
N LEU A 20 -10.29 -0.91 7.82
CA LEU A 20 -9.25 -0.27 7.02
C LEU A 20 -9.78 1.00 6.33
N ILE A 21 -10.92 0.91 5.64
CA ILE A 21 -11.54 2.05 4.96
C ILE A 21 -11.97 3.13 5.97
N ALA A 22 -12.57 2.75 7.11
CA ALA A 22 -12.97 3.69 8.14
C ALA A 22 -11.77 4.47 8.70
N THR A 23 -10.65 3.78 8.96
CA THR A 23 -9.40 4.40 9.40
C THR A 23 -8.91 5.41 8.38
N VAL A 24 -8.88 5.05 7.09
CA VAL A 24 -8.49 5.96 6.00
C VAL A 24 -9.38 7.20 5.95
N VAL A 25 -10.71 7.02 6.02
CA VAL A 25 -11.67 8.14 6.01
C VAL A 25 -11.48 9.07 7.21
N ILE A 26 -11.28 8.52 8.40
CA ILE A 26 -11.06 9.31 9.63
C ILE A 26 -9.76 10.10 9.53
N LEU A 27 -8.66 9.47 9.11
CA LEU A 27 -7.36 10.13 8.98
C LEU A 27 -7.42 11.27 7.94
N PHE A 28 -8.11 11.04 6.83
CA PHE A 28 -8.31 12.05 5.80
C PHE A 28 -9.21 13.19 6.29
N GLY A 29 -10.27 12.87 7.04
CA GLY A 29 -11.15 13.87 7.63
C GLY A 29 -10.42 14.78 8.63
N LEU A 30 -9.51 14.21 9.42
CA LEU A 30 -8.73 14.95 10.41
C LEU A 30 -7.59 15.79 9.80
N GLN A 31 -7.01 15.35 8.68
CA GLN A 31 -5.86 16.04 8.04
C GLN A 31 -6.19 16.74 6.71
N GLY A 32 -7.45 16.68 6.25
CA GLY A 32 -7.86 17.15 4.92
C GLY A 32 -7.61 18.63 4.64
N GLN A 33 -7.76 19.52 5.62
CA GLN A 33 -7.44 20.95 5.43
C GLN A 33 -5.94 21.17 5.22
N VAL A 34 -5.09 20.51 6.03
CA VAL A 34 -3.63 20.60 5.90
C VAL A 34 -3.16 20.05 4.55
N ILE A 35 -3.82 19.01 4.06
CA ILE A 35 -3.55 18.43 2.74
C ILE A 35 -3.82 19.45 1.63
N LEU A 36 -4.92 20.19 1.71
CA LEU A 36 -5.28 21.21 0.72
C LEU A 36 -4.41 22.47 0.80
N ASP A 37 -4.00 22.88 2.00
CA ASP A 37 -3.21 24.11 2.23
C ASP A 37 -1.73 23.96 1.84
N ARG A 38 -1.19 22.73 1.80
CA ARG A 38 0.25 22.47 1.55
C ARG A 38 0.51 21.41 0.46
N PRO A 39 0.06 21.65 -0.79
CA PRO A 39 0.23 20.69 -1.89
C PRO A 39 1.70 20.40 -2.23
N GLN A 40 2.60 21.36 -2.01
CA GLN A 40 4.04 21.16 -2.28
C GLN A 40 4.66 20.11 -1.35
N VAL A 41 4.25 20.09 -0.07
CA VAL A 41 4.74 19.12 0.91
C VAL A 41 4.28 17.71 0.54
N ILE A 42 3.03 17.58 0.08
CA ILE A 42 2.49 16.30 -0.40
C ILE A 42 3.29 15.81 -1.60
N ALA A 43 3.56 16.67 -2.59
CA ALA A 43 4.34 16.29 -3.76
C ALA A 43 5.75 15.82 -3.37
N LEU A 44 6.40 16.52 -2.43
CA LEU A 44 7.71 16.15 -1.90
C LEU A 44 7.72 14.79 -1.19
N ILE A 45 6.60 14.37 -0.58
CA ILE A 45 6.47 13.06 0.08
C ILE A 45 6.08 11.98 -0.94
N ALA A 46 5.15 12.30 -1.85
CA ALA A 46 4.61 11.38 -2.83
C ALA A 46 5.66 10.93 -3.85
N VAL A 47 6.52 11.84 -4.33
CA VAL A 47 7.53 11.53 -5.35
C VAL A 47 8.52 10.46 -4.89
N PRO A 48 9.15 10.56 -3.70
CA PRO A 48 10.00 9.49 -3.17
C PRO A 48 9.28 8.15 -3.02
N ILE A 49 8.04 8.16 -2.53
CA ILE A 49 7.24 6.93 -2.35
C ILE A 49 6.97 6.29 -3.71
N LEU A 50 6.59 7.07 -4.72
CA LEU A 50 6.37 6.57 -6.07
C LEU A 50 7.63 5.94 -6.64
N ILE A 51 8.76 6.64 -6.58
CA ILE A 51 10.04 6.15 -7.09
C ILE A 51 10.43 4.86 -6.37
N GLN A 52 10.28 4.82 -5.05
CA GLN A 52 10.55 3.64 -4.24
C GLN A 52 9.67 2.47 -4.67
N SER A 53 8.35 2.66 -4.75
CA SER A 53 7.42 1.58 -5.07
C SER A 53 7.63 1.03 -6.48
N TYR A 54 7.71 1.89 -7.49
CA TYR A 54 7.97 1.44 -8.86
C TYR A 54 9.38 0.85 -9.01
N GLY A 55 10.37 1.40 -8.32
CA GLY A 55 11.74 0.92 -8.35
C GLY A 55 11.88 -0.48 -7.77
N ILE A 56 11.35 -0.71 -6.57
CA ILE A 56 11.38 -2.03 -5.92
C ILE A 56 10.56 -3.04 -6.73
N PHE A 57 9.39 -2.64 -7.23
CA PHE A 57 8.58 -3.52 -8.09
C PHE A 57 9.34 -3.91 -9.35
N ALA A 58 9.92 -2.96 -10.07
CA ALA A 58 10.66 -3.22 -11.30
C ALA A 58 11.87 -4.12 -11.03
N LEU A 59 12.63 -3.86 -9.97
CA LEU A 59 13.76 -4.69 -9.57
C LEU A 59 13.33 -6.11 -9.22
N ALA A 60 12.32 -6.28 -8.35
CA ALA A 60 11.84 -7.60 -7.93
C ALA A 60 11.22 -8.38 -9.10
N TYR A 61 10.43 -7.70 -9.93
CA TYR A 61 9.77 -8.31 -11.09
C TYR A 61 10.77 -8.70 -12.19
N ALA A 62 11.74 -7.82 -12.50
CA ALA A 62 12.81 -8.11 -13.46
C ALA A 62 13.73 -9.24 -12.95
N SER A 63 14.03 -9.27 -11.65
CA SER A 63 14.81 -10.36 -11.04
C SER A 63 14.07 -11.70 -11.15
N ALA A 64 12.76 -11.72 -10.85
CA ALA A 64 11.95 -12.91 -10.99
C ALA A 64 11.82 -13.38 -12.45
N TRP A 65 11.77 -12.45 -13.40
CA TRP A 65 11.82 -12.75 -14.83
C TRP A 65 13.17 -13.34 -15.27
N ALA A 66 14.28 -12.74 -14.85
CA ALA A 66 15.63 -13.24 -15.14
C ALA A 66 15.87 -14.66 -14.58
N LEU A 67 15.28 -14.96 -13.42
CA LEU A 67 15.31 -16.28 -12.78
C LEU A 67 14.27 -17.27 -13.36
N ARG A 68 13.49 -16.86 -14.38
CA ARG A 68 12.42 -17.66 -15.02
C ARG A 68 11.39 -18.21 -14.02
N VAL A 69 11.08 -17.44 -12.98
CA VAL A 69 10.06 -17.81 -11.99
C VAL A 69 8.68 -17.71 -12.64
N PRO A 70 7.78 -18.69 -12.47
CA PRO A 70 6.43 -18.62 -13.01
C PRO A 70 5.70 -17.34 -12.56
N HIS A 71 4.95 -16.70 -13.47
CA HIS A 71 4.22 -15.46 -13.19
C HIS A 71 3.37 -15.50 -11.92
N LYS A 72 2.74 -16.67 -11.67
CA LYS A 72 1.94 -16.97 -10.47
C LYS A 72 2.68 -16.78 -9.14
N ILE A 73 4.01 -16.76 -9.16
CA ILE A 73 4.88 -16.52 -8.00
C ILE A 73 5.58 -15.16 -8.16
N ALA A 74 6.06 -14.83 -9.36
CA ALA A 74 6.79 -13.59 -9.63
C ALA A 74 5.97 -12.32 -9.33
N ALA A 75 4.72 -12.27 -9.78
CA ALA A 75 3.86 -11.09 -9.57
C ALA A 75 3.52 -10.87 -8.09
N PRO A 76 3.01 -11.87 -7.33
CA PRO A 76 2.80 -11.70 -5.89
C PRO A 76 4.09 -11.38 -5.13
N CYS A 77 5.23 -11.98 -5.49
CA CYS A 77 6.51 -11.72 -4.85
C CYS A 77 6.96 -10.26 -5.04
N ALA A 78 6.88 -9.72 -6.25
CA ALA A 78 7.22 -8.33 -6.53
C ALA A 78 6.30 -7.35 -5.79
N LEU A 79 5.00 -7.67 -5.68
CA LEU A 79 4.05 -6.87 -4.92
C LEU A 79 4.33 -6.89 -3.41
N ILE A 80 4.66 -8.04 -2.83
CA ILE A 80 5.03 -8.14 -1.41
C ILE A 80 6.27 -7.28 -1.12
N GLY A 81 7.30 -7.35 -1.96
CA GLY A 81 8.51 -6.54 -1.80
C GLY A 81 8.26 -5.03 -1.88
N THR A 82 7.23 -4.63 -2.63
CA THR A 82 6.86 -3.22 -2.86
C THR A 82 5.92 -2.66 -1.78
N SER A 83 5.20 -3.53 -1.06
CA SER A 83 4.13 -3.13 -0.13
C SER A 83 4.69 -2.60 1.19
N ASN A 84 4.12 -1.52 1.69
CA ASN A 84 4.41 -0.94 3.00
C ASN A 84 3.21 -1.12 3.94
N PHE A 85 3.47 -1.29 5.24
CA PHE A 85 2.41 -1.45 6.22
C PHE A 85 2.05 -0.11 6.88
N PHE A 86 1.42 0.77 6.09
CA PHE A 86 1.14 2.14 6.56
C PHE A 86 0.15 2.22 7.72
N GLU A 87 -0.78 1.28 7.87
CA GLU A 87 -1.72 1.31 9.00
C GLU A 87 -1.00 1.27 10.35
N LEU A 88 0.05 0.45 10.46
CA LEU A 88 0.94 0.45 11.62
C LEU A 88 1.80 1.72 11.66
N ALA A 89 2.31 2.18 10.51
CA ALA A 89 3.13 3.38 10.45
C ALA A 89 2.38 4.62 10.96
N VAL A 90 1.11 4.78 10.61
CA VAL A 90 0.24 5.84 11.10
C VAL A 90 0.05 5.73 12.61
N ALA A 91 -0.25 4.54 13.13
CA ALA A 91 -0.42 4.33 14.56
C ALA A 91 0.84 4.71 15.36
N VAL A 92 2.02 4.34 14.86
CA VAL A 92 3.31 4.68 15.48
C VAL A 92 3.62 6.17 15.35
N ALA A 93 3.36 6.78 14.19
CA ALA A 93 3.61 8.21 13.99
C ALA A 93 2.72 9.08 14.90
N ILE A 94 1.45 8.72 15.04
CA ILE A 94 0.52 9.42 15.93
C ILE A 94 0.92 9.23 17.40
N SER A 95 1.35 8.03 17.81
CA SER A 95 1.70 7.76 19.20
C SER A 95 3.01 8.45 19.64
N LEU A 96 3.99 8.54 18.75
CA LEU A 96 5.30 9.14 19.05
C LEU A 96 5.36 10.65 18.81
N PHE A 97 4.72 11.14 17.75
CA PHE A 97 4.85 12.54 17.30
C PHE A 97 3.55 13.35 17.42
N GLY A 98 2.42 12.70 17.72
CA GLY A 98 1.10 13.33 17.80
C GLY A 98 0.46 13.57 16.42
N LEU A 99 -0.85 13.84 16.45
CA LEU A 99 -1.70 14.00 15.25
C LEU A 99 -1.33 15.17 14.34
N ASN A 100 -0.83 16.27 14.93
CA ASN A 100 -0.53 17.52 14.21
C ASN A 100 0.91 17.57 13.66
N SER A 101 1.69 16.50 13.82
CA SER A 101 3.06 16.46 13.33
C SER A 101 3.12 16.22 11.82
N GLY A 102 4.18 16.74 11.18
CA GLY A 102 4.46 16.43 9.77
C GLY A 102 4.71 14.93 9.52
N ALA A 103 5.15 14.18 10.55
CA ALA A 103 5.33 12.73 10.48
C ALA A 103 3.99 11.98 10.41
N ALA A 104 3.00 12.40 11.21
CA ALA A 104 1.64 11.85 11.12
C ALA A 104 0.98 12.22 9.77
N LEU A 105 1.23 13.43 9.24
CA LEU A 105 0.77 13.82 7.90
C LEU A 105 1.38 12.93 6.80
N ALA A 106 2.68 12.70 6.85
CA ALA A 106 3.39 11.93 5.84
C ALA A 106 2.92 10.47 5.76
N THR A 107 2.59 9.85 6.89
CA THR A 107 2.12 8.46 6.92
C THR A 107 0.70 8.30 6.38
N VAL A 108 -0.19 9.26 6.65
CA VAL A 108 -1.56 9.28 6.08
C VAL A 108 -1.52 9.55 4.58
N VAL A 109 -0.74 10.54 4.15
CA VAL A 109 -0.52 10.85 2.73
C VAL A 109 0.11 9.66 2.00
N GLY A 110 1.03 8.94 2.64
CA GLY A 110 1.64 7.73 2.10
C GLY A 110 0.62 6.65 1.72
N VAL A 111 -0.37 6.36 2.58
CA VAL A 111 -1.46 5.40 2.28
C VAL A 111 -2.21 5.79 1.01
N LEU A 112 -2.53 7.09 0.88
CA LEU A 112 -3.35 7.60 -0.21
C LEU A 112 -2.66 7.52 -1.56
N VAL A 113 -1.34 7.65 -1.57
CA VAL A 113 -0.52 7.49 -2.77
C VAL A 113 -0.26 6.01 -3.04
N GLU A 114 0.01 5.20 -2.01
CA GLU A 114 0.37 3.80 -2.19
C GLU A 114 -0.78 2.95 -2.72
N VAL A 115 -2.00 3.10 -2.20
CA VAL A 115 -3.14 2.25 -2.63
C VAL A 115 -3.38 2.34 -4.15
N PRO A 116 -3.46 3.52 -4.78
CA PRO A 116 -3.53 3.66 -6.24
C PRO A 116 -2.34 3.04 -6.98
N VAL A 117 -1.13 3.22 -6.46
CA VAL A 117 0.10 2.68 -7.06
C VAL A 117 0.09 1.16 -7.02
N MET A 118 -0.34 0.56 -5.92
CA MET A 118 -0.45 -0.89 -5.81
C MET A 118 -1.50 -1.44 -6.77
N LEU A 119 -2.64 -0.76 -6.95
CA LEU A 119 -3.64 -1.13 -7.95
C LEU A 119 -3.10 -1.00 -9.38
N SER A 120 -2.32 0.04 -9.68
CA SER A 120 -1.70 0.20 -11.02
C SER A 120 -0.66 -0.90 -11.29
N LEU A 121 0.16 -1.25 -10.30
CA LEU A 121 1.16 -2.32 -10.39
C LEU A 121 0.52 -3.70 -10.54
N VAL A 122 -0.57 -3.99 -9.82
CA VAL A 122 -1.35 -5.22 -10.00
C VAL A 122 -1.93 -5.30 -11.41
N ALA A 123 -2.50 -4.19 -11.91
CA ALA A 123 -3.03 -4.13 -13.28
C ALA A 123 -1.92 -4.35 -14.32
N PHE A 124 -0.73 -3.77 -14.10
CA PHE A 124 0.44 -3.98 -14.95
C PHE A 124 0.91 -5.43 -14.93
N ALA A 125 1.10 -6.02 -13.74
CA ALA A 125 1.49 -7.41 -13.58
C ALA A 125 0.52 -8.34 -14.33
N ASN A 126 -0.79 -8.17 -14.12
CA ASN A 126 -1.82 -8.98 -14.78
C ASN A 126 -1.79 -8.87 -16.31
N ARG A 127 -1.44 -7.71 -16.88
CA ARG A 127 -1.27 -7.55 -18.34
C ARG A 127 -0.02 -8.26 -18.86
N THR A 128 1.06 -8.28 -18.09
CA THR A 128 2.30 -8.97 -18.47
C THR A 128 2.29 -10.49 -18.25
N ARG A 129 1.12 -11.07 -17.92
CA ARG A 129 0.93 -12.51 -17.69
C ARG A 129 1.33 -13.37 -18.89
N GLU A 130 1.13 -12.88 -20.11
CA GLU A 130 1.48 -13.58 -21.36
C GLU A 130 2.99 -13.53 -21.67
N GLY A 131 3.73 -12.57 -21.10
CA GLY A 131 5.18 -12.41 -21.32
C GLY A 131 6.06 -13.33 -20.46
N PHE A 132 5.47 -14.07 -19.52
CA PHE A 132 6.12 -15.10 -18.70
C PHE A 132 5.73 -16.48 -19.27
N THR A 133 6.39 -16.88 -20.36
CA THR A 133 6.35 -18.25 -20.90
C THR A 133 7.69 -18.93 -20.62
#